data_AF-A0A7C1VEU6-F1
#
_entry.id   AF-A0A7C1VEU6-F1
#
_cell.length_a   1.000
_cell.length_b   1.000
_cell.length_c   1.000
_cell.angle_alpha   90.00
_cell.angle_beta   90.00
_cell.angle_gamma   90.00
#
_symmetry.space_group_name_H-M   'P 1'
#
loop_
_entity.id
_entity.type
_entity.pdbx_description
1 polymer ?
#
loop_
_entity_poly.entity_id
_entity_poly.type
_entity_poly.pdbx_seq_one_letter_code
_entity_poly.pdbx_strand_id
1 'polypeptide(L)' 'MRHEFTLFKRKGQKIWYFYYYDDGKRVARSMGKAKKYEAERAAEAYLDEQEHPRSRLKLRDYAKDFFIWDKCA' A
#
# COMPACT_ATOMS: atom_id res chain seq x y z
N MET A 1 -13.57 3.75 -14.80
CA MET A 1 -13.00 3.44 -13.47
C MET A 1 -12.14 4.62 -13.04
N ARG A 2 -12.42 5.23 -11.89
CA ARG A 2 -11.52 6.25 -11.32
C ARG A 2 -10.37 5.49 -10.68
N HIS A 3 -9.20 5.52 -11.29
CA HIS A 3 -8.00 4.93 -10.70
C HIS A 3 -7.56 5.82 -9.52
N GLU A 4 -7.40 5.24 -8.34
CA GLU A 4 -6.95 5.96 -7.13
C GLU A 4 -5.46 6.36 -7.18
N PHE A 5 -4.80 6.07 -8.29
CA PHE A 5 -3.40 6.38 -8.53
C PHE A 5 -3.15 7.14 -9.83
N THR A 6 -2.03 7.86 -9.86
CA THR A 6 -1.55 8.55 -11.07
C THR A 6 -0.17 8.05 -11.45
N LEU A 7 -0.04 7.42 -12.61
CA LEU A 7 1.24 6.96 -13.16
C LEU A 7 2.04 8.10 -13.79
N PHE A 8 3.35 8.12 -13.55
CA PHE A 8 4.26 9.10 -14.14
C PHE A 8 5.67 8.53 -14.37
N LYS A 9 6.43 9.19 -15.23
CA LYS A 9 7.88 8.95 -15.40
C LYS A 9 8.65 10.19 -14.98
N ARG A 10 9.80 9.97 -14.34
CA ARG A 10 10.78 11.03 -14.12
C ARG A 10 11.63 11.21 -15.39
N LYS A 11 12.05 12.44 -15.68
CA LYS A 11 12.92 12.74 -16.83
C LYS A 11 14.21 11.91 -16.73
N GLY A 12 14.58 11.21 -17.81
CA GLY A 12 15.76 10.35 -17.88
C GLY A 12 15.61 8.96 -17.24
N GLN A 13 14.46 8.66 -16.62
CA GLN A 13 14.21 7.35 -16.00
C GLN A 13 13.37 6.47 -16.91
N LYS A 14 13.78 5.21 -17.07
CA LYS A 14 12.99 4.20 -17.80
C LYS A 14 11.86 3.62 -16.96
N ILE A 15 11.95 3.75 -15.64
CA ILE A 15 11.03 3.18 -14.65
C ILE A 15 9.80 4.08 -14.45
N TRP A 16 8.63 3.45 -14.35
CA TRP A 16 7.39 4.09 -13.96
C TRP A 16 7.24 4.20 -12.44
N TYR A 17 6.66 5.33 -12.04
CA TYR A 17 6.28 5.66 -10.68
C TYR A 17 4.77 5.86 -10.63
N PHE A 18 4.19 5.77 -9.45
CA PHE A 18 2.80 6.13 -9.22
C PHE A 18 2.66 6.98 -7.96
N TYR A 19 1.70 7.89 -7.99
CA TYR A 19 1.18 8.56 -6.81
C TYR A 19 -0.03 7.78 -6.29
N TYR A 20 -0.13 7.64 -4.97
CA TYR A 20 -1.33 7.15 -4.28
C TYR A 20 -1.58 7.99 -3.02
N TYR A 21 -2.77 7.87 -2.44
CA TYR A 21 -3.11 8.50 -1.18
C TYR A 21 -2.96 7.50 -0.04
N ASP A 22 -2.18 7.87 0.97
CA ASP A 22 -2.04 7.15 2.23
C ASP A 22 -2.40 8.12 3.36
N ASP A 23 -3.44 7.80 4.13
CA ASP A 23 -3.94 8.65 5.23
C ASP A 23 -4.13 10.13 4.83
N GLY A 24 -4.72 10.35 3.65
CA GLY A 24 -4.96 11.68 3.08
C GLY A 24 -3.72 12.39 2.50
N LYS A 25 -2.54 11.78 2.57
CA LYS A 25 -1.29 12.32 2.00
C LYS A 25 -0.95 11.66 0.69
N ARG A 26 -0.58 12.46 -0.32
CA ARG A 26 -0.13 11.94 -1.61
C ARG A 26 1.32 11.46 -1.51
N VAL A 27 1.54 10.17 -1.66
CA VAL A 27 2.86 9.51 -1.60
C VAL A 27 3.26 9.04 -3.00
N ALA A 28 4.55 9.14 -3.33
CA ALA A 28 5.11 8.62 -4.58
C ALA A 28 5.89 7.32 -4.31
N ARG A 29 5.67 6.30 -5.14
CA ARG A 29 6.40 5.03 -5.04
C ARG A 29 6.85 4.55 -6.43
N SER A 30 8.01 3.89 -6.47
CA SER A 30 8.57 3.30 -7.70
C SER A 30 8.07 1.86 -7.86
N MET A 31 7.69 1.49 -9.09
CA MET A 31 7.29 0.11 -9.40
C MET A 31 8.42 -0.75 -9.95
N GLY A 32 9.57 -0.14 -10.30
CA GLY A 32 10.67 -0.86 -10.94
C GLY A 32 10.35 -1.39 -12.35
N LYS A 33 9.18 -1.06 -12.93
CA LYS A 33 8.74 -1.53 -14.26
C LYS A 33 9.01 -0.49 -15.34
N ALA A 34 9.49 -0.95 -16.50
CA ALA A 34 9.80 -0.09 -17.64
C ALA A 34 8.59 0.15 -18.57
N LYS A 35 7.71 -0.85 -18.67
CA LYS A 35 6.49 -0.81 -19.49
C LYS A 35 5.30 -0.27 -18.69
N LYS A 36 4.41 0.48 -19.35
CA LYS A 36 3.28 1.16 -18.71
C LYS A 36 2.27 0.17 -18.12
N TYR A 37 1.85 -0.82 -18.91
CA TYR A 37 0.87 -1.81 -18.46
C TYR A 37 1.37 -2.65 -17.27
N GLU A 38 2.67 -2.95 -17.21
CA GLU A 38 3.26 -3.68 -16.09
C GLU A 38 3.25 -2.84 -14.81
N ALA A 39 3.49 -1.53 -14.94
CA ALA A 39 3.43 -0.59 -13.83
C ALA A 39 2.00 -0.40 -13.33
N GLU A 40 1.02 -0.38 -14.24
CA GLU A 40 -0.40 -0.26 -13.93
C GLU A 40 -0.90 -1.46 -13.12
N ARG A 41 -0.71 -2.70 -13.62
CA ARG A 41 -1.08 -3.91 -12.87
C ARG A 41 -0.41 -3.99 -11.50
N ALA A 42 0.86 -3.58 -11.43
CA ALA A 42 1.60 -3.67 -10.18
C ALA A 42 1.14 -2.57 -9.18
N ALA A 43 0.73 -1.39 -9.66
CA ALA A 43 0.15 -0.36 -8.82
C ALA A 43 -1.23 -0.78 -8.28
N GLU A 44 -2.06 -1.39 -9.12
CA GLU A 44 -3.34 -1.99 -8.70
C GLU A 44 -3.13 -3.06 -7.63
N ALA A 45 -2.22 -4.01 -7.87
CA ALA A 45 -1.91 -5.06 -6.89
C ALA A 45 -1.40 -4.50 -5.55
N TYR A 46 -0.63 -3.41 -5.58
CA TYR A 46 -0.13 -2.75 -4.38
C TYR A 46 -1.24 -2.08 -3.58
N LEU A 47 -2.19 -1.42 -4.25
CA LEU A 47 -3.33 -0.80 -3.59
C LEU A 47 -4.29 -1.85 -3.02
N ASP A 48 -4.54 -2.92 -3.75
CA ASP A 48 -5.34 -4.06 -3.28
C ASP A 48 -4.73 -4.66 -2.00
N GLU A 49 -3.40 -4.80 -1.94
CA GLU A 49 -2.69 -5.26 -0.73
C GLU A 49 -2.78 -4.26 0.44
N GLN A 50 -2.83 -2.95 0.16
CA GLN A 50 -2.98 -1.90 1.18
C GLN A 50 -4.41 -1.82 1.74
N GLU A 51 -5.43 -1.96 0.90
CA GLU A 51 -6.84 -1.97 1.30
C GLU A 51 -7.23 -3.25 2.03
N HIS A 52 -6.67 -4.39 1.59
CA HIS A 52 -6.87 -5.70 2.18
C HIS A 52 -5.58 -6.24 2.80
N PRO A 53 -5.06 -5.61 3.87
CA PRO A 53 -3.87 -6.08 4.54
C PRO A 53 -4.18 -7.45 5.16
N ARG A 54 -3.75 -8.51 4.48
CA ARG A 54 -3.92 -9.91 4.91
C ARG A 54 -3.34 -10.20 6.30
N SER A 55 -2.58 -9.26 6.89
CA SER A 55 -1.90 -9.40 8.18
C SER A 55 -2.00 -8.16 9.09
N ARG A 56 -3.12 -7.42 9.10
CA ARG A 56 -3.28 -6.29 10.04
C ARG A 56 -3.44 -6.69 11.52
N LEU A 57 -3.16 -7.94 11.89
CA LEU A 57 -2.91 -8.35 13.26
C LEU A 57 -1.51 -7.86 13.65
N LYS A 58 -1.44 -6.73 14.34
CA LYS A 58 -0.17 -6.28 14.91
C LYS A 58 0.05 -7.03 16.22
N LEU A 59 1.31 -7.20 16.64
CA LEU A 59 1.66 -7.84 17.92
C LEU A 59 0.91 -7.21 19.11
N ARG A 60 0.66 -5.90 19.05
CA ARG A 60 -0.16 -5.17 20.04
C ARG A 60 -1.61 -5.66 20.14
N ASP A 61 -2.18 -6.16 19.04
CA ASP A 61 -3.54 -6.66 19.02
C ASP A 61 -3.63 -8.02 19.75
N TYR A 62 -2.55 -8.81 19.74
CA TYR A 62 -2.40 -10.02 20.57
C TYR A 62 -2.18 -9.72 22.06
N ALA A 63 -1.41 -8.67 22.39
CA ALA A 63 -1.12 -8.32 23.78
C ALA A 63 -2.29 -7.61 24.49
N LYS A 64 -3.36 -7.24 23.77
CA LYS A 64 -4.47 -6.44 24.29
C LYS A 64 -5.22 -7.11 25.44
N ASP A 65 -5.37 -8.44 25.40
CA ASP A 65 -6.07 -9.21 26.43
C ASP A 65 -5.17 -9.61 27.62
N PHE A 66 -3.85 -9.45 27.49
CA PHE A 66 -2.89 -9.82 28.54
C PHE A 66 -2.83 -8.80 29.69
N PHE A 67 -3.29 -7.56 29.45
CA PHE A 67 -3.27 -6.46 30.42
C PHE A 67 -4.66 -6.09 30.97
N ILE A 68 -5.69 -6.86 30.64
CA ILE A 68 -7.04 -6.69 31.22
C ILE A 68 -7.15 -7.69 32.38
N TRP A 69 -7.03 -7.17 33.60
CA TRP A 69 -6.99 -7.95 34.85
C TRP A 69 -8.21 -8.89 35.03
N ASP A 70 -9.34 -8.60 34.37
CA ASP A 70 -10.59 -9.37 34.43
C ASP A 70 -10.85 -10.31 33.22
N LYS A 71 -9.92 -10.40 32.25
CA LYS A 71 -10.09 -11.27 31.07
C LYS A 71 -9.25 -12.54 31.11
N CYS A 72 -8.34 -12.67 32.08
CA CYS A 72 -7.65 -13.92 32.35
C CYS A 72 -8.58 -14.82 33.19
N ALA A 73 -9.59 -15.40 32.54
CA ALA A 73 -10.43 -16.46 33.09
C ALA A 73 -10.27 -17.73 32.26
#